data_AF-A0A670ISB0-F1
#
_entry.id   AF-A0A670ISB0-F1
#
_cell.length_a   1.000
_cell.length_b   1.000
_cell.length_c   1.000
_cell.angle_alpha   90.00
_cell.angle_beta   90.00
_cell.angle_gamma   90.00
#
_symmetry.space_group_name_H-M   'P 1'
#
loop_
_entity.id
_entity.type
_entity.pdbx_description
1 polymer ?
#
loop_
_entity_poly.entity_id
_entity_poly.type
_entity_poly.pdbx_seq_one_letter_code
_entity_poly.pdbx_strand_id
1 'polypeptide(L)'
;MALLPSARNPLLLPPARRGRPKARGGAQPSVSCSRLRQIQNILTQSSKSQPDGILCILGIDSRYNEGCRELANYLLFGLYNQSNNEFERSGFPEEVLDDVILLIKPDSVHLYCNPVNYNYLLPYVAFWRNLHFHCLTENEYEDEEAAEEFKISSFVDMVRDCSRIGIPFSSQGHLQIFDMFIVEKWPIVQAFALEGIGGDGFFTMKYELMDVSVDLWKTYSKIDPVSLESLLYEVMCQTFLPLHRHPQGKFDRE
;
A
#
# COMPACT_ATOMS: atom_id res chain seq x y z
N MET A 1 30.54 -63.39 6.02
CA MET A 1 30.55 -62.71 4.72
C MET A 1 29.61 -61.53 4.83
N ALA A 2 30.17 -60.32 4.88
CA ALA A 2 29.44 -59.08 5.10
C ALA A 2 28.80 -58.60 3.80
N LEU A 3 27.53 -58.19 3.86
CA LEU A 3 26.93 -57.28 2.89
C LEU A 3 26.15 -56.21 3.66
N LEU A 4 26.54 -54.97 3.36
CA LEU A 4 26.24 -53.72 4.02
C LEU A 4 24.77 -53.29 3.84
N PRO A 5 24.17 -52.57 4.80
CA PRO A 5 22.92 -51.85 4.58
C PRO A 5 23.17 -50.58 3.75
N SER A 6 22.32 -50.41 2.72
CA SER A 6 22.29 -49.26 1.82
C SER A 6 22.05 -47.94 2.56
N ALA A 7 22.67 -46.89 2.04
CA ALA A 7 22.90 -45.59 2.65
C ALA A 7 21.64 -44.90 3.21
N ARG A 8 21.78 -44.38 4.43
CA ARG A 8 20.87 -43.41 5.05
C ARG A 8 20.87 -42.12 4.22
N ASN A 9 19.68 -41.68 3.80
CA ASN A 9 19.45 -40.32 3.32
C ASN A 9 19.88 -39.32 4.42
N PRO A 10 20.77 -38.35 4.14
CA PRO A 10 21.07 -37.32 5.12
C PRO A 10 19.86 -36.40 5.27
N LEU A 11 19.29 -36.48 6.47
CA LEU A 11 18.31 -35.57 7.03
C LEU A 11 18.71 -34.11 6.76
N LEU A 12 17.76 -33.37 6.17
CA LEU A 12 17.33 -32.03 6.58
C LEU A 12 18.35 -31.26 7.44
N LEU A 13 19.23 -30.52 6.77
CA LEU A 13 19.87 -29.37 7.40
C LEU A 13 18.81 -28.26 7.50
N PRO A 14 18.47 -27.75 8.69
CA PRO A 14 17.64 -26.55 8.78
C PRO A 14 18.39 -25.41 8.10
N PRO A 15 17.71 -24.51 7.36
CA PRO A 15 18.37 -23.33 6.85
C PRO A 15 18.97 -22.59 8.05
N ALA A 16 20.27 -22.29 7.93
CA ALA A 16 21.01 -21.47 8.88
C ALA A 16 20.13 -20.29 9.30
N ARG A 17 20.00 -20.05 10.61
CA ARG A 17 19.37 -18.86 11.18
C ARG A 17 20.02 -17.63 10.53
N ARG A 18 19.48 -17.19 9.40
CA ARG A 18 19.79 -15.90 8.78
C ARG A 18 19.39 -14.89 9.83
N GLY A 19 20.38 -14.10 10.25
CA GLY A 19 20.25 -13.16 11.33
C GLY A 19 18.97 -12.36 11.16
N ARG A 20 18.21 -12.22 12.27
CA ARG A 20 17.14 -11.22 12.36
C ARG A 20 17.68 -9.93 11.74
N PRO A 21 17.02 -9.36 10.72
CA PRO A 21 17.35 -8.02 10.30
C PRO A 21 17.26 -7.15 11.55
N LYS A 22 18.36 -6.45 11.86
CA LYS A 22 18.38 -5.37 12.85
C LYS A 22 17.18 -4.48 12.54
N ALA A 23 16.27 -4.33 13.50
CA ALA A 23 15.13 -3.43 13.42
C ALA A 23 15.63 -2.03 13.04
N ARG A 24 15.55 -1.70 11.75
CA ARG A 24 15.53 -0.32 11.27
C ARG A 24 14.06 0.08 11.34
N GLY A 25 13.70 0.93 12.30
CA GLY A 25 12.39 1.60 12.38
C GLY A 25 11.15 0.77 11.97
N GLY A 26 11.02 -0.47 12.45
CA GLY A 26 9.88 -1.32 12.08
C GLY A 26 8.55 -0.64 12.42
N ALA A 27 7.53 -0.84 11.58
CA ALA A 27 6.20 -0.24 11.71
C ALA A 27 5.70 -0.30 13.16
N GLN A 28 5.72 0.83 13.85
CA GLN A 28 5.26 0.88 15.23
C GLN A 28 3.74 0.78 15.24
N PRO A 29 3.15 -0.23 15.92
CA PRO A 29 1.70 -0.42 15.91
C PRO A 29 0.91 0.82 16.34
N SER A 30 1.42 1.54 17.35
CA SER A 30 0.82 2.77 17.85
C SER A 30 0.77 3.88 16.79
N VAL A 31 1.86 4.06 16.04
CA VAL A 31 1.94 5.06 14.96
C VAL A 31 1.04 4.66 13.80
N SER A 32 1.09 3.39 13.38
CA SER A 32 0.22 2.86 12.32
C SER A 32 -1.26 3.10 12.64
N CYS A 33 -1.69 2.71 13.84
CA CYS A 33 -3.07 2.93 14.30
C CYS A 33 -3.42 4.42 14.43
N SER A 34 -2.48 5.25 14.87
CA SER A 34 -2.69 6.70 14.98
C SER A 34 -2.91 7.32 13.60
N ARG A 35 -2.08 6.99 12.62
CA ARG A 35 -2.22 7.45 11.23
C ARG A 35 -3.56 7.03 10.64
N LEU A 36 -3.95 5.76 10.79
CA LEU A 36 -5.26 5.28 10.36
C LEU A 36 -6.40 6.10 10.97
N ARG A 37 -6.38 6.33 12.29
CA ARG A 37 -7.42 7.13 12.95
C ARG A 37 -7.48 8.57 12.44
N GLN A 38 -6.34 9.15 12.09
CA GLN A 38 -6.34 10.50 11.51
C GLN A 38 -7.03 10.54 10.15
N ILE A 39 -6.88 9.48 9.33
CA ILE A 39 -7.61 9.33 8.07
C ILE A 39 -9.11 9.11 8.33
N GLN A 40 -9.46 8.21 9.26
CA GLN A 40 -10.87 7.97 9.63
C GLN A 40 -11.56 9.23 10.17
N ASN A 41 -10.83 10.11 10.85
CA ASN A 41 -11.36 11.38 11.33
C ASN A 41 -11.80 12.33 10.20
N ILE A 42 -11.33 12.16 8.97
CA ILE A 42 -11.83 12.92 7.80
C ILE A 42 -13.31 12.57 7.56
N LEU A 43 -13.65 11.29 7.71
CA LEU A 43 -14.98 10.74 7.46
C LEU A 43 -16.01 11.12 8.55
N THR A 44 -15.54 11.42 9.76
CA THR A 44 -16.42 11.71 10.91
C THR A 44 -16.61 13.20 11.19
N GLN A 45 -16.02 14.09 10.39
CA GLN A 45 -16.19 15.53 10.56
C GLN A 45 -17.63 15.95 10.24
N SER A 46 -18.20 16.82 11.07
CA SER A 46 -19.63 17.21 11.12
C SER A 46 -20.13 18.04 9.92
N SER A 47 -19.76 17.69 8.69
CA SER A 47 -20.31 18.25 7.46
C SER A 47 -21.32 17.29 6.85
N LYS A 48 -22.33 17.81 6.13
CA LYS A 48 -23.41 17.00 5.55
C LYS A 48 -22.96 16.13 4.36
N SER A 49 -21.74 16.33 3.85
CA SER A 49 -21.25 15.78 2.59
C SER A 49 -19.97 14.97 2.75
N GLN A 50 -19.77 14.25 3.86
CA GLN A 50 -18.60 13.38 3.98
C GLN A 50 -18.80 12.07 3.22
N PRO A 51 -17.72 11.50 2.65
CA PRO A 51 -17.78 10.16 2.08
C PRO A 51 -17.94 9.10 3.18
N ASP A 52 -18.55 7.98 2.82
CA ASP A 52 -18.76 6.83 3.72
C ASP A 52 -17.47 6.00 3.87
N GLY A 53 -16.55 6.13 2.92
CA GLY A 53 -15.21 5.57 2.98
C GLY A 53 -14.25 6.23 1.99
N ILE A 54 -12.95 6.07 2.22
CA ILE A 54 -11.88 6.50 1.31
C ILE A 54 -11.34 5.26 0.59
N LEU A 55 -11.47 5.25 -0.73
CA LEU A 55 -11.01 4.17 -1.60
C LEU A 55 -9.62 4.51 -2.16
N CYS A 56 -8.66 3.64 -1.89
CA CYS A 56 -7.28 3.76 -2.33
C CYS A 56 -6.88 2.49 -3.09
N ILE A 57 -6.65 2.62 -4.39
CA ILE A 57 -6.29 1.52 -5.29
C ILE A 57 -4.87 1.77 -5.80
N LEU A 58 -3.97 0.81 -5.61
CA LEU A 58 -2.59 0.92 -6.09
C LEU A 58 -2.42 0.32 -7.49
N GLY A 59 -1.25 0.58 -8.08
CA GLY A 59 -0.83 -0.07 -9.32
C GLY A 59 -1.68 0.23 -10.55
N ILE A 60 -1.67 -0.71 -11.49
CA ILE A 60 -2.33 -0.58 -12.78
C ILE A 60 -3.85 -0.40 -12.66
N ASP A 61 -4.45 -0.95 -11.60
CA ASP A 61 -5.90 -0.93 -11.38
C ASP A 61 -6.46 0.47 -11.12
N SER A 62 -5.63 1.44 -10.71
CA SER A 62 -5.97 2.87 -10.67
C SER A 62 -5.24 3.70 -11.72
N ARG A 63 -4.59 3.05 -12.69
CA ARG A 63 -3.64 3.66 -13.62
C ARG A 63 -2.51 4.40 -12.91
N TYR A 64 -1.97 3.79 -11.85
CA TYR A 64 -0.88 4.32 -11.03
C TYR A 64 -1.23 5.68 -10.41
N ASN A 65 -2.40 5.79 -9.79
CA ASN A 65 -2.84 7.04 -9.20
C ASN A 65 -1.92 7.46 -8.03
N GLU A 66 -1.29 8.63 -8.18
CA GLU A 66 -0.31 9.15 -7.23
C GLU A 66 -0.89 9.49 -5.86
N GLY A 67 -2.14 9.96 -5.79
CA GLY A 67 -2.77 10.25 -4.50
C GLY A 67 -3.09 8.98 -3.71
N CYS A 68 -3.49 7.89 -4.38
CA CYS A 68 -3.63 6.57 -3.77
C CYS A 68 -2.27 6.08 -3.22
N ARG A 69 -1.21 6.19 -4.03
CA ARG A 69 0.14 5.80 -3.61
C ARG A 69 0.63 6.62 -2.41
N GLU A 70 0.38 7.92 -2.40
CA GLU A 70 0.72 8.81 -1.27
C GLU A 70 -0.02 8.42 0.01
N LEU A 71 -1.32 8.10 -0.07
CA LEU A 71 -2.11 7.61 1.07
C LEU A 71 -1.57 6.29 1.60
N ALA A 72 -1.31 5.32 0.71
CA ALA A 72 -0.73 4.04 1.10
C ALA A 72 0.63 4.23 1.78
N ASN A 73 1.50 5.08 1.24
CA ASN A 73 2.81 5.39 1.83
C ASN A 73 2.69 6.09 3.19
N TYR A 74 1.72 6.98 3.37
CA TYR A 74 1.45 7.55 4.68
C TYR A 74 1.07 6.46 5.68
N LEU A 75 0.14 5.55 5.34
CA LEU A 75 -0.29 4.49 6.26
C LEU A 75 0.79 3.42 6.50
N LEU A 76 1.59 3.12 5.49
CA LEU A 76 2.50 1.98 5.43
C LEU A 76 3.97 2.41 5.44
N PHE A 77 4.27 3.55 6.06
CA PHE A 77 5.63 3.99 6.38
C PHE A 77 6.55 4.08 5.16
N GLY A 78 6.00 4.50 4.02
CA GLY A 78 6.74 4.66 2.77
C GLY A 78 7.06 3.35 2.05
N LEU A 79 6.35 2.26 2.36
CA LEU A 79 6.54 0.95 1.73
C LEU A 79 6.65 1.05 0.21
N TYR A 80 5.70 1.74 -0.44
CA TYR A 80 5.56 1.91 -1.90
C TYR A 80 6.35 3.09 -2.49
N ASN A 81 7.35 3.62 -1.78
CA ASN A 81 8.23 4.62 -2.36
C ASN A 81 9.25 3.95 -3.28
N GLN A 82 9.41 4.47 -4.51
CA GLN A 82 10.37 3.93 -5.50
C GLN A 82 11.84 3.98 -5.05
N SER A 83 12.17 4.83 -4.06
CA SER A 83 13.51 4.89 -3.46
C SER A 83 13.77 3.80 -2.41
N ASN A 84 12.76 3.00 -2.08
CA ASN A 84 12.84 2.00 -1.04
C ASN A 84 13.39 0.69 -1.64
N ASN A 85 14.64 0.36 -1.33
CA ASN A 85 15.33 -0.87 -1.77
C ASN A 85 14.64 -2.18 -1.33
N GLU A 86 13.48 -2.14 -0.68
CA GLU A 86 12.72 -3.31 -0.26
C GLU A 86 12.08 -4.03 -1.45
N PHE A 87 11.64 -3.30 -2.48
CA PHE A 87 11.09 -3.88 -3.71
C PHE A 87 12.16 -4.66 -4.49
N GLU A 88 13.35 -4.07 -4.69
CA GLU A 88 14.48 -4.78 -5.32
C GLU A 88 14.92 -6.02 -4.52
N ARG A 89 14.75 -6.00 -3.20
CA ARG A 89 15.09 -7.14 -2.32
C ARG A 89 14.03 -8.23 -2.30
N SER A 90 12.78 -7.90 -2.62
CA SER A 90 11.67 -8.84 -2.63
C SER A 90 11.80 -9.87 -3.77
N GLY A 91 12.40 -9.46 -4.89
CA GLY A 91 12.48 -10.28 -6.11
C GLY A 91 11.17 -10.37 -6.92
N PHE A 92 10.11 -9.66 -6.50
CA PHE A 92 8.82 -9.61 -7.20
C PHE A 92 8.68 -8.35 -8.07
N PRO A 93 7.94 -8.42 -9.19
CA PRO A 93 7.60 -7.25 -10.00
C PRO A 93 6.78 -6.21 -9.22
N GLU A 94 6.91 -4.93 -9.57
CA GLU A 94 6.11 -3.83 -8.99
C GLU A 94 4.60 -4.10 -9.15
N GLU A 95 4.17 -4.62 -10.29
CA GLU A 95 2.78 -5.00 -10.57
C GLU A 95 2.20 -6.00 -9.56
N VAL A 96 3.02 -6.94 -9.08
CA VAL A 96 2.61 -7.91 -8.05
C VAL A 96 2.49 -7.23 -6.69
N LEU A 97 3.39 -6.30 -6.37
CA LEU A 97 3.43 -5.66 -5.06
C LEU A 97 2.39 -4.56 -4.91
N ASP A 98 2.03 -3.91 -6.01
CA ASP A 98 1.02 -2.85 -6.07
C ASP A 98 -0.41 -3.40 -6.24
N ASP A 99 -0.61 -4.71 -6.33
CA ASP A 99 -1.94 -5.36 -6.35
C ASP A 99 -2.60 -5.33 -4.97
N VAL A 100 -3.05 -4.14 -4.58
CA VAL A 100 -3.62 -3.81 -3.27
C VAL A 100 -4.75 -2.78 -3.40
N ILE A 101 -5.87 -3.07 -2.74
CA ILE A 101 -7.01 -2.15 -2.63
C ILE A 101 -7.32 -1.95 -1.15
N LEU A 102 -7.39 -0.69 -0.73
CA LEU A 102 -7.76 -0.27 0.61
C LEU A 102 -9.09 0.49 0.55
N LEU A 103 -10.03 0.11 1.40
CA LEU A 103 -11.21 0.92 1.70
C LEU A 103 -11.26 1.22 3.19
N ILE A 104 -11.03 2.49 3.53
CA ILE A 104 -10.98 2.98 4.89
C ILE A 104 -12.34 3.56 5.23
N LYS A 105 -13.05 2.97 6.20
CA LYS A 105 -14.35 3.42 6.71
C LYS A 105 -14.17 4.02 8.12
N PRO A 106 -15.18 4.71 8.68
CA PRO A 106 -15.06 5.36 10.00
C PRO A 106 -14.62 4.42 11.12
N ASP A 107 -15.03 3.15 11.08
CA ASP A 107 -14.81 2.18 12.14
C ASP A 107 -14.22 0.85 11.66
N SER A 108 -14.01 0.65 10.36
CA SER A 108 -13.41 -0.55 9.77
C SER A 108 -12.47 -0.23 8.62
N VAL A 109 -11.65 -1.22 8.24
CA VAL A 109 -10.80 -1.15 7.05
C VAL A 109 -10.94 -2.45 6.30
N HIS A 110 -11.18 -2.38 4.99
CA HIS A 110 -11.08 -3.52 4.12
C HIS A 110 -9.81 -3.42 3.30
N LEU A 111 -9.09 -4.53 3.17
CA LEU A 111 -7.83 -4.62 2.46
C LEU A 111 -7.87 -5.87 1.58
N TYR A 112 -7.96 -5.65 0.26
CA TYR A 112 -7.63 -6.69 -0.71
C TYR A 112 -6.13 -6.67 -0.99
N CYS A 113 -5.54 -7.85 -1.07
CA CYS A 113 -4.18 -8.05 -1.56
C CYS A 113 -3.99 -9.49 -2.05
N ASN A 114 -3.05 -9.70 -2.96
CA ASN A 114 -2.61 -11.06 -3.31
C ASN A 114 -1.83 -11.75 -2.16
N PRO A 115 -1.60 -13.07 -2.22
CA PRO A 115 -0.92 -13.83 -1.17
C PRO A 115 0.52 -13.37 -0.91
N VAL A 116 1.20 -12.85 -1.95
CA VAL A 116 2.55 -12.30 -1.82
C VAL A 116 2.53 -11.09 -0.88
N ASN A 117 1.64 -10.14 -1.15
CA ASN A 117 1.48 -8.91 -0.39
C ASN A 117 1.00 -9.13 1.04
N TYR A 118 0.24 -10.19 1.31
CA TYR A 118 -0.24 -10.49 2.66
C TYR A 118 0.89 -10.48 3.69
N ASN A 119 2.01 -11.14 3.39
CA ASN A 119 3.15 -11.24 4.30
C ASN A 119 3.90 -9.92 4.48
N TYR A 120 3.91 -9.06 3.46
CA TYR A 120 4.54 -7.75 3.52
C TYR A 120 3.67 -6.73 4.26
N LEU A 121 2.35 -6.77 4.08
CA LEU A 121 1.41 -5.83 4.66
C LEU A 121 1.11 -6.13 6.13
N LEU A 122 1.05 -7.41 6.51
CA LEU A 122 0.64 -7.84 7.85
C LEU A 122 1.39 -7.11 8.99
N PRO A 123 2.72 -6.93 8.97
CA PRO A 123 3.43 -6.18 10.02
C PRO A 123 2.94 -4.74 10.22
N TYR A 124 2.41 -4.10 9.18
CA TYR A 124 1.96 -2.71 9.21
C TYR A 124 0.50 -2.58 9.67
N VAL A 125 -0.34 -3.55 9.29
CA VAL A 125 -1.80 -3.45 9.46
C VAL A 125 -2.37 -4.35 10.55
N ALA A 126 -1.60 -5.30 11.10
CA ALA A 126 -2.09 -6.31 12.05
C ALA A 126 -2.82 -5.76 13.30
N PHE A 127 -2.57 -4.50 13.67
CA PHE A 127 -3.19 -3.85 14.84
C PHE A 127 -4.33 -2.89 14.48
N TRP A 128 -4.67 -2.76 13.20
CA TRP A 128 -5.82 -1.97 12.77
C TRP A 128 -7.11 -2.58 13.30
N ARG A 129 -7.97 -1.73 13.86
CA ARG A 129 -9.25 -2.17 14.42
C ARG A 129 -10.22 -2.49 13.28
N ASN A 130 -10.94 -3.61 13.42
CA ASN A 130 -11.94 -4.06 12.45
C ASN A 130 -11.36 -4.15 11.02
N LEU A 131 -10.19 -4.77 10.91
CA LEU A 131 -9.55 -5.05 9.63
C LEU A 131 -10.15 -6.31 8.99
N HIS A 132 -10.57 -6.19 7.73
CA HIS A 132 -11.09 -7.26 6.90
C HIS A 132 -10.13 -7.51 5.74
N PHE A 133 -9.44 -8.65 5.76
CA PHE A 133 -8.60 -9.08 4.65
C PHE A 133 -9.44 -9.81 3.60
N HIS A 134 -9.25 -9.42 2.34
CA HIS A 134 -9.71 -10.14 1.16
C HIS A 134 -8.47 -10.67 0.43
N CYS A 135 -8.07 -11.90 0.73
CA CYS A 135 -6.86 -12.52 0.18
C CYS A 135 -7.14 -14.00 -0.04
N LEU A 136 -6.83 -14.48 -1.23
CA LEU A 136 -6.82 -15.92 -1.52
C LEU A 136 -5.66 -16.61 -0.81
N THR A 137 -5.75 -17.94 -0.71
CA THR A 137 -4.57 -18.75 -0.40
C THR A 137 -3.63 -18.82 -1.61
N GLU A 138 -2.37 -19.21 -1.37
CA GLU A 138 -1.39 -19.39 -2.47
C GLU A 138 -1.90 -20.36 -3.54
N ASN A 139 -2.56 -21.46 -3.14
CA ASN A 139 -3.09 -22.46 -4.07
C ASN A 139 -4.28 -21.94 -4.89
N GLU A 140 -5.18 -21.17 -4.28
CA GLU A 140 -6.33 -20.58 -4.99
C GLU A 140 -5.88 -19.51 -5.98
N TYR A 141 -4.78 -18.82 -5.68
CA TYR A 141 -4.20 -17.78 -6.53
C TYR A 141 -3.44 -18.34 -7.76
N GLU A 142 -3.21 -19.66 -7.84
CA GLU A 142 -2.61 -20.28 -9.04
C GLU A 142 -3.55 -20.22 -10.26
N ASP A 143 -4.86 -20.13 -10.04
CA ASP A 143 -5.86 -19.93 -11.08
C ASP A 143 -6.06 -18.42 -11.31
N GLU A 144 -5.45 -17.91 -12.39
CA GLU A 144 -5.46 -16.48 -12.74
C GLU A 144 -6.89 -15.96 -12.98
N GLU A 145 -7.77 -16.75 -13.58
CA GLU A 145 -9.16 -16.36 -13.83
C GLU A 145 -9.90 -16.25 -12.50
N ALA A 146 -9.82 -17.27 -11.65
CA ALA A 146 -10.45 -17.24 -10.32
C ALA A 146 -9.89 -16.13 -9.43
N ALA A 147 -8.59 -15.81 -9.54
CA ALA A 147 -7.94 -14.73 -8.80
C ALA A 147 -8.49 -13.36 -9.20
N GLU A 148 -8.63 -13.10 -10.51
CA GLU A 148 -9.23 -11.86 -11.01
C GLU A 148 -10.71 -11.73 -10.64
N GLU A 149 -11.50 -12.81 -10.74
CA GLU A 149 -12.90 -12.82 -10.28
C GLU A 149 -13.00 -12.55 -8.78
N PHE A 150 -12.11 -13.13 -7.97
CA PHE A 150 -12.05 -12.88 -6.54
C PHE A 150 -11.72 -11.42 -6.22
N LYS A 151 -10.77 -10.81 -6.94
CA LYS A 151 -10.43 -9.38 -6.78
C LYS A 151 -11.64 -8.49 -7.07
N ILE A 152 -12.34 -8.73 -8.17
CA ILE A 152 -13.53 -7.96 -8.57
C ILE A 152 -14.65 -8.13 -7.54
N SER A 153 -14.97 -9.36 -7.14
CA SER A 153 -16.01 -9.63 -6.14
C SER A 153 -15.66 -9.06 -4.77
N SER A 154 -14.39 -9.10 -4.37
CA SER A 154 -13.88 -8.44 -3.15
C SER A 154 -14.09 -6.93 -3.24
N PHE A 155 -13.73 -6.30 -4.37
CA PHE A 155 -13.96 -4.87 -4.58
C PHE A 155 -15.45 -4.51 -4.47
N VAL A 156 -16.34 -5.28 -5.08
CA VAL A 156 -17.80 -5.11 -4.96
C VAL A 156 -18.27 -5.23 -3.51
N ASP A 157 -17.82 -6.25 -2.78
CA ASP A 157 -18.18 -6.46 -1.37
C ASP A 157 -17.71 -5.31 -0.47
N MET A 158 -16.51 -4.79 -0.73
CA MET A 158 -15.94 -3.67 0.01
C MET A 158 -16.84 -2.42 -0.06
N VAL A 159 -17.32 -2.06 -1.25
CA VAL A 159 -18.03 -0.80 -1.48
C VAL A 159 -19.56 -0.86 -1.32
N ARG A 160 -20.15 -2.05 -1.17
CA ARG A 160 -21.61 -2.27 -1.29
C ARG A 160 -22.50 -1.46 -0.33
N ASP A 161 -21.96 -1.07 0.81
CA ASP A 161 -22.62 -0.33 1.89
C ASP A 161 -22.26 1.16 1.90
N CYS A 162 -21.49 1.63 0.92
CA CYS A 162 -21.22 3.04 0.68
C CYS A 162 -22.25 3.64 -0.29
N SER A 163 -22.52 4.92 -0.14
CA SER A 163 -23.23 5.75 -1.14
C SER A 163 -22.31 6.83 -1.71
N ARG A 164 -21.39 7.35 -0.89
CA ARG A 164 -20.37 8.33 -1.26
C ARG A 164 -18.98 7.80 -0.99
N ILE A 165 -18.09 7.92 -1.97
CA ILE A 165 -16.73 7.37 -1.89
C ILE A 165 -15.72 8.49 -2.11
N GLY A 166 -14.83 8.65 -1.15
CA GLY A 166 -13.70 9.58 -1.22
C GLY A 166 -12.57 8.98 -2.04
N ILE A 167 -12.07 9.72 -3.01
CA ILE A 167 -10.95 9.34 -3.86
C ILE A 167 -9.77 10.28 -3.57
N PRO A 168 -8.58 9.76 -3.20
CA PRO A 168 -7.36 10.54 -3.11
C PRO A 168 -6.84 10.82 -4.53
N PHE A 169 -7.51 11.70 -5.26
CA PHE A 169 -7.29 11.86 -6.70
C PHE A 169 -5.94 12.48 -7.06
N SER A 170 -5.44 13.40 -6.23
CA SER A 170 -4.21 14.18 -6.46
C SER A 170 -3.18 13.93 -5.36
N SER A 171 -1.89 13.97 -5.71
CA SER A 171 -0.79 13.96 -4.74
C SER A 171 -0.37 15.37 -4.33
N GLN A 172 0.25 15.50 -3.15
CA GLN A 172 0.68 16.78 -2.63
C GLN A 172 1.64 17.49 -3.61
N GLY A 173 1.34 18.75 -3.94
CA GLY A 173 2.12 19.53 -4.91
C GLY A 173 1.71 19.35 -6.38
N HIS A 174 0.84 18.38 -6.68
CA HIS A 174 0.35 18.09 -8.03
C HIS A 174 -1.19 18.05 -8.05
N LEU A 175 -1.82 19.19 -7.78
CA LEU A 175 -3.29 19.34 -7.82
C LEU A 175 -3.81 19.12 -9.24
N GLN A 176 -4.68 18.13 -9.40
CA GLN A 176 -5.43 17.89 -10.63
C GLN A 176 -6.90 18.31 -10.45
N ILE A 177 -7.54 18.73 -11.53
CA ILE A 177 -8.99 18.98 -11.51
C ILE A 177 -9.68 17.62 -11.38
N PHE A 178 -10.47 17.44 -10.33
CA PHE A 178 -11.21 16.20 -10.12
C PHE A 178 -12.20 15.95 -11.26
N ASP A 179 -12.08 14.78 -11.87
CA ASP A 179 -12.97 14.30 -12.92
C ASP A 179 -13.35 12.84 -12.64
N MET A 180 -14.61 12.63 -12.27
CA MET A 180 -15.14 11.30 -11.98
C MET A 180 -15.04 10.36 -13.20
N PHE A 181 -15.05 10.88 -14.43
CA PHE A 181 -14.93 10.06 -15.64
C PHE A 181 -13.51 9.55 -15.85
N ILE A 182 -12.50 10.14 -15.21
CA ILE A 182 -11.14 9.57 -15.16
C ILE A 182 -11.13 8.37 -14.22
N VAL A 183 -11.78 8.48 -13.05
CA VAL A 183 -11.91 7.38 -12.09
C VAL A 183 -12.73 6.24 -12.69
N GLU A 184 -13.82 6.54 -13.39
CA GLU A 184 -14.64 5.52 -14.08
C GLU A 184 -13.80 4.68 -15.04
N LYS A 185 -12.75 5.25 -15.66
CA LYS A 185 -11.87 4.56 -16.62
C LYS A 185 -10.77 3.70 -15.97
N TRP A 186 -10.69 3.65 -14.64
CA TRP A 186 -9.76 2.77 -13.93
C TRP A 186 -10.13 1.29 -14.17
N PRO A 187 -9.17 0.40 -14.45
CA PRO A 187 -9.48 -1.00 -14.79
C PRO A 187 -10.39 -1.71 -13.78
N ILE A 188 -10.10 -1.65 -12.48
CA ILE A 188 -10.95 -2.28 -11.46
C ILE A 188 -12.33 -1.64 -11.34
N VAL A 189 -12.43 -0.32 -11.61
CA VAL A 189 -13.70 0.42 -11.61
C VAL A 189 -14.54 0.04 -12.83
N GLN A 190 -13.92 -0.16 -14.00
CA GLN A 190 -14.61 -0.71 -15.18
C GLN A 190 -15.07 -2.15 -14.94
N ALA A 191 -14.26 -2.96 -14.24
CA ALA A 191 -14.61 -4.34 -13.91
C ALA A 191 -15.83 -4.43 -12.98
N PHE A 192 -16.14 -3.38 -12.22
CA PHE A 192 -17.37 -3.28 -11.43
C PHE A 192 -18.64 -3.47 -12.27
N ALA A 193 -18.63 -3.05 -13.54
CA ALA A 193 -19.79 -3.14 -14.42
C ALA A 193 -19.96 -4.53 -15.07
N LEU A 194 -19.05 -5.48 -14.83
CA LEU A 194 -19.12 -6.81 -15.42
C LEU A 194 -20.34 -7.58 -14.90
N GLU A 195 -21.14 -8.11 -15.81
CA GLU A 195 -22.31 -8.93 -15.47
C GLU A 195 -21.89 -10.24 -14.77
N GLY A 196 -22.63 -10.64 -13.74
CA GLY A 196 -22.44 -11.90 -13.01
C GLY A 196 -21.46 -11.84 -11.83
N ILE A 197 -20.41 -11.01 -11.90
CA ILE A 197 -19.37 -10.91 -10.86
C ILE A 197 -19.27 -9.49 -10.29
N GLY A 198 -19.54 -8.48 -11.13
CA GLY A 198 -19.52 -7.07 -10.75
C GLY A 198 -20.76 -6.63 -9.96
N GLY A 199 -20.83 -5.33 -9.68
CA GLY A 199 -21.90 -4.71 -8.90
C GLY A 199 -23.09 -4.21 -9.72
N ASP A 200 -23.13 -4.54 -11.01
CA ASP A 200 -24.14 -4.21 -12.02
C ASP A 200 -24.27 -2.71 -12.33
N GLY A 201 -23.97 -2.32 -13.57
CA GLY A 201 -23.95 -0.92 -14.05
C GLY A 201 -22.63 -0.17 -13.78
N PHE A 202 -22.55 1.08 -14.28
CA PHE A 202 -21.38 1.95 -14.11
C PHE A 202 -21.19 2.36 -12.64
N PHE A 203 -19.94 2.46 -12.19
CA PHE A 203 -19.61 2.71 -10.79
C PHE A 203 -20.12 4.08 -10.33
N THR A 204 -19.88 5.12 -11.11
CA THR A 204 -20.33 6.50 -10.86
C THR A 204 -21.85 6.70 -10.97
N MET A 205 -22.59 5.74 -11.52
CA MET A 205 -24.06 5.77 -11.46
C MET A 205 -24.59 5.26 -10.12
N LYS A 206 -23.81 4.43 -9.42
CA LYS A 206 -24.20 3.82 -8.14
C LYS A 206 -23.64 4.58 -6.94
N TYR A 207 -22.44 5.12 -7.06
CA TYR A 207 -21.75 5.82 -5.97
C TYR A 207 -21.38 7.25 -6.38
N GLU A 208 -21.63 8.20 -5.49
CA GLU A 208 -21.16 9.58 -5.64
C GLU A 208 -19.67 9.67 -5.26
N LEU A 209 -18.84 10.11 -6.20
CA LEU A 209 -17.39 10.23 -5.96
C LEU A 209 -17.02 11.64 -5.52
N MET A 210 -16.16 11.72 -4.50
CA MET A 210 -15.70 12.97 -3.91
C MET A 210 -14.19 13.01 -3.86
N ASP A 211 -13.58 14.14 -4.22
CA ASP A 211 -12.14 14.33 -4.03
C ASP A 211 -11.83 14.61 -2.55
N VAL A 212 -10.96 13.80 -1.94
CA VAL A 212 -10.50 13.97 -0.55
C VAL A 212 -9.03 14.41 -0.44
N SER A 213 -8.37 14.68 -1.58
CA SER A 213 -6.93 14.97 -1.64
C SER A 213 -6.51 16.10 -0.68
N VAL A 214 -7.27 17.20 -0.66
CA VAL A 214 -6.93 18.37 0.17
C VAL A 214 -7.01 18.07 1.68
N ASP A 215 -7.99 17.27 2.11
CA ASP A 215 -8.14 16.91 3.53
C ASP A 215 -7.09 15.88 3.98
N LEU A 216 -6.68 15.02 3.06
CA LEU A 216 -5.56 14.11 3.24
C LEU A 216 -4.24 14.89 3.41
N TRP A 217 -3.96 15.89 2.57
CA TRP A 217 -2.73 16.69 2.68
C TRP A 217 -2.64 17.46 4.01
N LYS A 218 -3.77 18.00 4.49
CA LYS A 218 -3.85 18.60 5.84
C LYS A 218 -3.48 17.59 6.93
N THR A 219 -3.80 16.32 6.71
CA THR A 219 -3.48 15.23 7.63
C THR A 219 -2.01 14.83 7.54
N TYR A 220 -1.46 14.69 6.33
CA TYR A 220 -0.04 14.36 6.10
C TYR A 220 0.91 15.43 6.64
N SER A 221 0.47 16.69 6.67
CA SER A 221 1.25 17.83 7.15
C SER A 221 1.44 17.84 8.68
N LYS A 222 0.74 16.97 9.42
CA LYS A 222 0.91 16.85 10.87
C LYS A 222 2.19 16.07 11.18
N ILE A 223 3.01 16.61 12.07
CA ILE A 223 4.23 15.93 12.52
C ILE A 223 3.85 14.72 13.37
N ASP A 224 4.37 13.55 13.00
CA ASP A 224 4.34 12.33 13.77
C ASP A 224 5.77 11.76 13.93
N PRO A 225 5.97 10.69 14.73
CA PRO A 225 7.32 10.14 14.94
C PRO A 225 8.05 9.74 13.66
N VAL A 226 7.33 9.28 12.63
CA VAL A 226 7.91 8.82 11.36
C VAL A 226 8.30 10.01 10.50
N SER A 227 7.43 11.01 10.35
CA SER A 227 7.76 12.23 9.61
C SER A 227 8.92 12.99 10.27
N LEU A 228 8.99 12.95 11.62
CA LEU A 228 10.11 13.53 12.36
C LEU A 228 11.41 12.76 12.12
N GLU A 229 11.39 11.43 12.13
CA GLU A 229 12.56 10.60 11.81
C GLU A 229 13.06 10.86 10.38
N SER A 230 12.17 10.94 9.40
CA SER A 230 12.50 11.29 8.01
C SER A 230 13.15 12.68 7.93
N LEU A 231 12.57 13.69 8.58
CA LEU A 231 13.11 15.05 8.58
C LEU A 231 14.51 15.09 9.21
N LEU A 232 14.72 14.39 10.33
CA LEU A 232 16.03 14.29 10.97
C LEU A 232 17.05 13.60 10.06
N TYR A 233 16.64 12.54 9.36
CA TYR A 233 17.50 11.83 8.42
C TYR A 233 17.91 12.73 7.25
N GLU A 234 16.96 13.45 6.66
CA GLU A 234 17.24 14.41 5.57
C GLU A 234 18.22 15.50 6.02
N VAL A 235 17.97 16.12 7.18
CA VAL A 235 18.85 17.15 7.74
C VAL A 235 20.25 16.59 7.99
N MET A 236 20.37 15.39 8.55
CA MET A 236 21.67 14.77 8.78
C MET A 236 22.38 14.45 7.47
N CYS A 237 21.69 13.89 6.47
CA CYS A 237 22.26 13.63 5.16
C CYS A 237 22.74 14.92 4.48
N GLN A 238 21.94 15.99 4.51
CA GLN A 238 22.30 17.28 3.90
C GLN A 238 23.48 17.95 4.62
N THR A 239 23.57 17.82 5.94
CA THR A 239 24.59 18.51 6.76
C THR A 239 25.94 17.78 6.80
N PHE A 240 25.95 16.44 6.72
CA PHE A 240 27.18 15.64 6.88
C PHE A 240 27.81 15.12 5.58
N LEU A 241 27.12 15.17 4.43
CA LEU A 241 27.69 14.81 3.12
C LEU A 241 28.68 15.82 2.47
N PRO A 242 28.82 17.10 2.86
CA PRO A 242 29.79 18.00 2.20
C PRO A 242 31.26 17.83 2.64
N LEU A 243 31.62 16.92 3.55
CA LEU A 243 32.99 16.85 4.10
C LEU A 243 33.96 15.90 3.35
N HIS A 244 33.56 15.25 2.26
CA HIS A 244 34.42 14.35 1.49
C HIS A 244 34.54 14.67 -0.01
N ARG A 245 34.83 15.93 -0.35
CA ARG A 245 35.52 16.26 -1.62
C ARG A 245 36.63 17.28 -1.38
N HIS A 246 37.78 16.80 -0.93
CA HIS A 246 39.02 17.54 -1.12
C HIS A 246 39.48 17.36 -2.58
N PRO A 247 39.81 18.44 -3.31
CA PRO A 247 40.43 18.31 -4.63
C PRO A 247 41.85 17.79 -4.44
N GLN A 248 42.20 16.67 -5.08
CA GLN A 248 43.61 16.30 -5.25
C GLN A 248 44.28 17.41 -6.05
N GLY A 249 45.23 18.09 -5.40
CA GLY A 249 46.06 19.11 -6.00
C GLY A 249 46.83 18.54 -7.18
N LYS A 250 46.86 19.32 -8.27
CA LYS A 250 47.85 19.20 -9.32
C LYS A 250 49.23 19.27 -8.69
N PHE A 251 50.01 18.19 -8.82
CA PHE A 251 51.45 18.27 -8.75
C PHE A 251 51.95 18.34 -10.18
N ASP A 252 52.41 19.53 -10.56
CA ASP A 252 53.25 19.74 -11.73
C ASP A 252 54.51 18.87 -11.58
N ARG A 253 54.90 18.19 -12.66
CA ARG A 253 56.26 17.68 -12.83
C ARG A 253 56.87 18.38 -14.04
N GLU A 254 58.09 18.83 -13.81
CA GLU A 254 59.08 19.39 -14.74
C GLU A 254 59.15 18.65 -16.09
#